data_AF-A0AAD7Y527-F1
#
_entry.id   AF-A0AAD7Y527-F1
#
_cell.length_a   1.000
_cell.length_b   1.000
_cell.length_c   1.000
_cell.angle_alpha   90.00
_cell.angle_beta   90.00
_cell.angle_gamma   90.00
#
_symmetry.space_group_name_H-M   'P 1'
#
loop_
_entity.id
_entity.type
_entity.pdbx_description
1 polymer ?
#
loop_
_entity_poly.entity_id
_entity_poly.type
_entity_poly.pdbx_seq_one_letter_code
_entity_poly.pdbx_strand_id
1 'polypeptide(L)'
;MSAIQFSVDRPFGVYLYDYFDMVYTAIVGKSANDFAFVEGETPLSTTPQVVVGCITYLMVIFGGQFMLRDSPRYHPKFIFQLHNFLLTFVSAALLLLLVEQLIPQLVNHGFYYTICSSEAWTQKHELLYYLNYLVKWWELADTVFLVLKKKKLEFLHYFHHSMTMVLCYTQLVGRTTVSWVPIVLNLTVHVFMYYYYFRTASGHKIWWKQYLTGMQITQFIIDLFIIYGCTYTFYADKYAPHLPNFGSCSGGEGAAWFGCALLSSYLLLFINFYGKTYKKGAAAAKKAPVANGNGAGAKKSKKI
;
A
#
# COMPACT_ATOMS: atom_id res chain seq x y z
N MET A 1 2.65 -7.44 36.99
CA MET A 1 2.64 -8.04 35.64
C MET A 1 1.20 -7.99 35.16
N SER A 2 0.85 -7.08 34.25
CA SER A 2 -0.49 -7.08 33.66
C SER A 2 -0.67 -8.39 32.91
N ALA A 3 -1.64 -9.20 33.32
CA ALA A 3 -1.90 -10.50 32.70
C ALA A 3 -2.34 -10.29 31.25
N ILE A 4 -1.72 -11.01 30.32
CA ILE A 4 -2.16 -11.07 28.92
C ILE A 4 -3.55 -11.70 28.92
N GLN A 5 -4.58 -10.92 28.54
CA GLN A 5 -5.96 -11.37 28.58
C GLN A 5 -6.64 -11.08 27.24
N PHE A 6 -6.91 -12.15 26.49
CA PHE A 6 -7.56 -12.06 25.19
C PHE A 6 -9.07 -11.83 25.36
N SER A 7 -9.60 -10.83 24.67
CA SER A 7 -11.03 -10.57 24.53
C SER A 7 -11.31 -9.92 23.17
N VAL A 8 -12.58 -9.76 22.82
CA VAL A 8 -12.97 -9.02 21.60
C VAL A 8 -12.37 -7.61 21.60
N ASP A 9 -12.43 -6.91 22.73
CA ASP A 9 -11.83 -5.57 22.92
C ASP A 9 -10.30 -5.58 23.04
N ARG A 10 -9.68 -6.75 23.25
CA ARG A 10 -8.23 -6.95 23.42
C ARG A 10 -7.76 -8.13 22.58
N PRO A 11 -7.77 -8.02 21.24
CA PRO A 11 -7.48 -9.14 20.35
C PRO A 11 -6.04 -9.64 20.46
N PHE A 12 -5.11 -8.78 20.91
CA PHE A 12 -3.70 -9.14 21.11
C PHE A 12 -3.35 -9.42 22.58
N GLY A 13 -4.36 -9.51 23.46
CA GLY A 13 -4.18 -9.76 24.90
C GLY A 13 -3.67 -8.55 25.69
N VAL A 14 -3.32 -7.46 24.99
CA VAL A 14 -2.92 -6.15 25.48
C VAL A 14 -3.54 -5.07 24.59
N TYR A 15 -3.65 -3.83 25.08
CA TYR A 15 -4.03 -2.68 24.26
C TYR A 15 -2.78 -2.11 23.58
N LEU A 16 -2.49 -2.53 22.35
CA LEU A 16 -1.39 -1.99 21.56
C LEU A 16 -1.52 -0.48 21.38
N TYR A 17 -2.76 0.03 21.27
CA TYR A 17 -3.01 1.46 21.15
C TYR A 17 -2.50 2.26 22.35
N ASP A 18 -2.55 1.73 23.57
CA ASP A 18 -2.06 2.45 24.77
C ASP A 18 -0.53 2.61 24.75
N TYR A 19 0.20 1.58 24.32
CA TYR A 19 1.64 1.67 24.10
C TYR A 19 1.99 2.62 22.95
N PHE A 20 1.18 2.57 21.88
CA PHE A 20 1.31 3.50 20.77
C PHE A 20 1.08 4.95 21.22
N ASP A 21 0.06 5.23 22.02
CA ASP A 21 -0.23 6.56 22.57
C ASP A 21 0.90 7.07 23.45
N MET A 22 1.49 6.20 24.28
CA MET A 22 2.68 6.55 25.07
C MET A 22 3.86 6.99 24.18
N VAL A 23 4.17 6.21 23.14
CA VAL A 23 5.25 6.53 22.21
C VAL A 23 4.93 7.78 21.38
N TYR A 24 3.68 7.90 20.92
CA TYR A 24 3.20 9.06 20.18
C TYR A 24 3.31 10.33 21.01
N THR A 25 2.87 10.30 22.27
CA THR A 25 2.96 11.42 23.21
C THR A 25 4.41 11.81 23.48
N ALA A 26 5.31 10.83 23.61
CA ALA A 26 6.74 11.12 23.79
C ALA A 26 7.38 11.83 22.59
N ILE A 27 6.88 11.57 21.37
CA ILE A 27 7.43 12.15 20.12
C ILE A 27 6.75 13.48 19.78
N VAL A 28 5.43 13.54 19.90
CA VAL A 28 4.58 14.66 19.43
C VAL A 28 4.27 15.66 20.55
N GLY A 29 4.37 15.24 21.82
CA GLY A 29 4.07 16.06 22.99
C GLY A 29 2.57 16.18 23.32
N LYS A 30 1.70 15.45 22.62
CA LYS A 30 0.24 15.39 22.84
C LYS A 30 -0.25 13.95 22.73
N SER A 31 -1.35 13.62 23.41
CA SER A 31 -1.94 12.27 23.30
C SER A 31 -2.45 12.02 21.88
N ALA A 32 -2.26 10.79 21.41
CA ALA A 32 -2.86 10.26 20.21
C ALA A 32 -4.39 10.30 20.26
N ASN A 33 -4.99 10.20 21.46
CA ASN A 33 -6.44 10.28 21.65
C ASN A 33 -7.00 11.69 21.40
N ASP A 34 -6.16 12.73 21.45
CA ASP A 34 -6.55 14.12 21.21
C ASP A 34 -6.41 14.53 19.74
N PHE A 35 -5.92 13.62 18.88
CA PHE A 35 -5.71 13.93 17.48
C PHE A 35 -7.04 14.16 16.75
N ALA A 36 -7.10 15.20 15.93
CA ALA A 36 -8.16 15.42 14.97
C ALA A 36 -7.53 15.86 13.64
N PHE A 37 -8.03 15.29 12.54
CA PHE A 37 -7.64 15.76 11.21
C PHE A 37 -8.38 17.06 10.89
N VAL A 38 -7.63 18.16 10.78
CA VAL A 38 -8.16 19.50 10.50
C VAL A 38 -7.46 20.05 9.26
N GLU A 39 -8.23 20.24 8.18
CA GLU A 39 -7.73 20.81 6.93
C GLU A 39 -7.15 22.21 7.16
N GLY A 40 -5.92 22.43 6.70
CA GLY A 40 -5.18 23.69 6.87
C GLY A 40 -4.31 23.76 8.12
N GLU A 41 -4.62 22.99 9.16
CA GLU A 41 -3.81 22.93 10.40
C GLU A 41 -2.93 21.68 10.44
N THR A 42 -3.50 20.51 10.13
CA THR A 42 -2.75 19.26 10.10
C THR A 42 -1.72 19.29 8.95
N PRO A 43 -0.48 18.81 9.12
CA PRO A 43 0.48 18.80 8.02
C PRO A 43 -0.01 17.99 6.81
N LEU A 44 0.20 18.52 5.61
CA LEU A 44 -0.20 17.90 4.33
C LEU A 44 -1.72 17.66 4.21
N SER A 45 -2.54 18.51 4.82
CA SER A 45 -3.99 18.37 4.88
C SER A 45 -4.76 19.20 3.85
N THR A 46 -4.08 19.87 2.93
CA THR A 46 -4.74 20.74 1.94
C THR A 46 -4.53 20.28 0.51
N THR A 47 -5.52 20.51 -0.34
CA THR A 47 -5.47 20.14 -1.76
C THR A 47 -4.26 20.76 -2.48
N PRO A 48 -3.89 22.05 -2.27
CA PRO A 48 -2.69 22.61 -2.88
C PRO A 48 -1.40 21.89 -2.46
N GLN A 49 -1.26 21.51 -1.18
CA GLN A 49 -0.08 20.77 -0.71
C GLN A 49 0.05 19.41 -1.41
N VAL A 50 -1.05 18.69 -1.56
CA VAL A 50 -1.09 17.39 -2.26
C VAL A 50 -0.72 17.54 -3.74
N VAL A 51 -1.33 18.52 -4.43
CA VAL A 51 -1.05 18.79 -5.85
C VAL A 51 0.41 19.19 -6.05
N VAL A 52 0.92 20.12 -5.24
CA VAL A 52 2.33 20.54 -5.27
C VAL A 52 3.25 19.35 -4.96
N GLY A 53 2.85 18.46 -4.05
CA GLY A 53 3.55 17.21 -3.79
C GLY A 53 3.66 16.30 -4.99
N CYS A 54 2.54 16.06 -5.70
CA CYS A 54 2.54 15.26 -6.92
C CYS A 54 3.41 15.89 -8.02
N ILE A 55 3.29 17.20 -8.24
CA ILE A 55 4.09 17.92 -9.24
C ILE A 55 5.57 17.84 -8.88
N THR A 56 5.93 18.11 -7.62
CA THR A 56 7.30 17.99 -7.10
C THR A 56 7.83 16.58 -7.29
N TYR A 57 7.06 15.56 -6.93
CA TYR A 57 7.44 14.16 -7.11
C TYR A 57 7.74 13.83 -8.58
N LEU A 58 6.86 14.22 -9.51
CA LEU A 58 7.07 13.98 -10.93
C LEU A 58 8.30 14.74 -11.47
N MET A 59 8.49 16.00 -11.05
CA MET A 59 9.68 16.78 -11.40
C MET A 59 10.97 16.12 -10.89
N VAL A 60 10.98 15.63 -9.64
CA VAL A 60 12.14 14.97 -9.05
C VAL A 60 12.48 13.68 -9.79
N ILE A 61 11.49 12.84 -10.12
CA ILE A 61 11.78 11.54 -10.75
C ILE A 61 12.21 11.71 -12.22
N PHE A 62 11.53 12.55 -13.01
CA PHE A 62 11.85 12.73 -14.43
C PHE A 62 13.04 13.67 -14.63
N GLY A 63 13.11 14.76 -13.87
CA GLY A 63 14.28 15.63 -13.83
C GLY A 63 15.52 14.87 -13.34
N GLY A 64 15.38 14.04 -12.30
CA GLY A 64 16.45 13.17 -11.81
C GLY A 64 16.92 12.16 -12.86
N GLN A 65 16.02 11.54 -13.63
CA GLN A 65 16.40 10.66 -14.74
C GLN A 65 17.19 11.40 -15.82
N PHE A 66 16.80 12.64 -16.15
CA PHE A 66 17.48 13.47 -17.13
C PHE A 66 18.87 13.89 -16.65
N MET A 67 18.97 14.45 -15.44
CA MET A 67 20.24 14.93 -14.87
C MET A 67 21.25 13.81 -14.62
N LEU A 68 20.79 12.63 -14.22
CA LEU A 68 21.66 11.48 -13.93
C LEU A 68 21.96 10.63 -15.18
N ARG A 69 21.63 11.10 -16.39
CA ARG A 69 21.83 10.34 -17.63
C ARG A 69 23.28 9.92 -17.82
N ASP A 70 24.21 10.85 -17.60
CA ASP A 70 25.65 10.65 -17.81
C ASP A 70 26.43 10.30 -16.53
N SER A 71 25.78 10.31 -15.36
CA SER A 71 26.40 9.96 -14.08
C SER A 71 26.60 8.43 -13.90
N PRO A 72 27.46 7.96 -12.99
CA PRO A 72 27.52 6.53 -12.65
C PRO A 72 26.22 6.04 -11.96
N ARG A 73 26.02 4.72 -11.86
CA ARG A 73 24.88 4.15 -11.13
C ARG A 73 25.13 4.22 -9.62
N TYR A 74 24.22 4.84 -8.89
CA TYR A 74 24.31 4.93 -7.42
C TYR A 74 23.59 3.76 -6.76
N HIS A 75 24.27 3.12 -5.80
CA HIS A 75 23.73 1.99 -5.05
C HIS A 75 23.79 2.29 -3.54
N PRO A 76 22.89 3.14 -3.02
CA PRO A 76 22.84 3.46 -1.60
C PRO A 76 22.27 2.28 -0.81
N LYS A 77 23.06 1.18 -0.70
CA LYS A 77 22.60 -0.12 -0.19
C LYS A 77 22.08 -0.01 1.24
N PHE A 78 22.86 0.62 2.13
CA PHE A 78 22.48 0.77 3.54
C PHE A 78 21.19 1.58 3.71
N ILE A 79 21.11 2.75 3.06
CA ILE A 79 19.92 3.61 3.13
C ILE A 79 18.69 2.88 2.57
N PHE A 80 18.85 2.20 1.43
CA PHE A 80 17.76 1.40 0.85
C PHE A 80 17.33 0.26 1.77
N GLN A 81 18.26 -0.46 2.40
CA GLN A 81 17.93 -1.51 3.37
C GLN A 81 17.19 -0.95 4.58
N LEU A 82 17.69 0.13 5.18
CA LEU A 82 17.07 0.79 6.32
C LEU A 82 15.66 1.27 5.98
N HIS A 83 15.48 1.91 4.83
CA HIS A 83 14.18 2.36 4.32
C HIS A 83 13.16 1.22 4.22
N ASN A 84 13.51 0.13 3.54
CA ASN A 84 12.59 -1.02 3.39
C ASN A 84 12.35 -1.74 4.72
N PHE A 85 13.36 -1.81 5.59
CA PHE A 85 13.21 -2.38 6.93
C PHE A 85 12.20 -1.55 7.73
N LEU A 86 12.39 -0.24 7.83
CA LEU A 86 11.49 0.63 8.58
C LEU A 86 10.06 0.62 8.00
N LEU A 87 9.89 0.67 6.67
CA LEU A 87 8.57 0.55 6.05
C LEU A 87 7.88 -0.77 6.36
N THR A 88 8.64 -1.87 6.48
CA THR A 88 8.08 -3.16 6.93
C THR A 88 7.52 -3.05 8.35
N PHE A 89 8.29 -2.47 9.28
CA PHE A 89 7.87 -2.34 10.68
C PHE A 89 6.71 -1.36 10.85
N VAL A 90 6.76 -0.20 10.19
CA VAL A 90 5.68 0.80 10.26
C VAL A 90 4.40 0.26 9.64
N SER A 91 4.49 -0.44 8.50
CA SER A 91 3.31 -1.08 7.90
C SER A 91 2.70 -2.14 8.83
N ALA A 92 3.54 -2.95 9.50
CA ALA A 92 3.08 -3.97 10.44
C ALA A 92 2.46 -3.33 11.70
N ALA A 93 3.07 -2.29 12.24
CA ALA A 93 2.55 -1.59 13.41
C ALA A 93 1.18 -0.96 13.12
N LEU A 94 1.04 -0.23 12.00
CA LEU A 94 -0.23 0.35 11.58
C LEU A 94 -1.28 -0.73 11.31
N LEU A 95 -0.90 -1.85 10.69
CA LEU A 95 -1.80 -2.97 10.46
C LEU A 95 -2.34 -3.54 11.78
N LEU A 96 -1.48 -3.80 12.75
CA LEU A 96 -1.88 -4.34 14.05
C LEU A 96 -2.76 -3.36 14.82
N LEU A 97 -2.41 -2.07 14.83
CA LEU A 97 -3.22 -1.03 15.48
C LEU A 97 -4.61 -0.91 14.82
N LEU A 98 -4.70 -0.95 13.49
CA LEU A 98 -5.99 -0.93 12.79
C LEU A 98 -6.81 -2.19 13.11
N VAL A 99 -6.20 -3.37 13.04
CA VAL A 99 -6.88 -4.63 13.37
C VAL A 99 -7.39 -4.63 14.82
N GLU A 100 -6.63 -4.05 15.77
CA GLU A 100 -7.07 -3.88 17.15
C GLU A 100 -8.36 -3.08 17.26
N GLN A 101 -8.46 -1.96 16.53
CA GLN A 101 -9.66 -1.11 16.57
C GLN A 101 -10.83 -1.66 15.76
N LEU A 102 -10.55 -2.45 14.71
CA LEU A 102 -11.57 -3.01 13.81
C LEU A 102 -12.27 -4.24 14.37
N ILE A 103 -11.56 -5.14 15.07
CA ILE A 103 -12.14 -6.40 15.59
C ILE A 103 -13.38 -6.15 16.47
N PRO A 104 -13.36 -5.24 17.46
CA PRO A 104 -14.54 -4.98 18.29
C PRO A 104 -15.72 -4.49 17.47
N GLN A 105 -15.49 -3.58 16.53
CA GLN A 105 -16.57 -3.06 15.69
C GLN A 105 -17.17 -4.15 14.80
N LEU A 106 -16.31 -5.00 14.23
CA LEU A 106 -16.72 -6.06 13.33
C LEU A 106 -17.53 -7.15 14.04
N VAL A 107 -17.13 -7.51 15.27
CA VAL A 107 -17.82 -8.53 16.07
C VAL A 107 -19.12 -8.00 16.67
N ASN A 108 -19.13 -6.77 17.18
CA ASN A 108 -20.28 -6.24 17.91
C ASN A 108 -21.36 -5.62 17.00
N HIS A 109 -20.99 -5.06 15.85
CA HIS A 109 -21.92 -4.36 14.96
C HIS A 109 -22.03 -4.99 13.56
N GLY A 110 -21.11 -5.88 13.19
CA GLY A 110 -21.12 -6.58 11.90
C GLY A 110 -20.44 -5.80 10.76
N PHE A 111 -20.16 -6.51 9.66
CA PHE A 111 -19.36 -5.99 8.55
C PHE A 111 -19.96 -4.77 7.86
N TYR A 112 -21.26 -4.77 7.56
CA TYR A 112 -21.90 -3.65 6.87
C TYR A 112 -21.80 -2.34 7.67
N TYR A 113 -22.00 -2.41 8.99
CA TYR A 113 -21.82 -1.25 9.87
C TYR A 113 -20.40 -0.70 9.76
N THR A 114 -19.36 -1.55 9.83
CA THR A 114 -17.97 -1.10 9.79
C THR A 114 -17.54 -0.45 8.48
N ILE A 115 -18.19 -0.75 7.36
CA ILE A 115 -17.84 -0.19 6.05
C ILE A 115 -18.71 0.99 5.65
N CYS A 116 -19.94 1.11 6.18
CA CYS A 116 -20.91 2.11 5.73
C CYS A 116 -21.44 3.07 6.80
N SER A 117 -21.38 2.72 8.09
CA SER A 117 -21.84 3.62 9.15
C SER A 117 -20.84 4.74 9.39
N SER A 118 -21.28 6.00 9.44
CA SER A 118 -20.44 7.14 9.81
C SER A 118 -19.86 7.00 11.22
N GLU A 119 -20.56 6.31 12.12
CA GLU A 119 -20.11 6.03 13.48
C GLU A 119 -18.91 5.08 13.55
N ALA A 120 -18.67 4.29 12.49
CA ALA A 120 -17.47 3.44 12.40
C ALA A 120 -16.18 4.28 12.24
N TRP A 121 -16.30 5.54 11.79
CA TRP A 121 -15.20 6.50 11.74
C TRP A 121 -14.90 7.07 13.14
N THR A 122 -14.07 6.36 13.89
CA THR A 122 -13.63 6.81 15.22
C THR A 122 -12.43 7.73 15.13
N GLN A 123 -12.18 8.49 16.20
CA GLN A 123 -10.98 9.33 16.33
C GLN A 123 -9.69 8.50 16.16
N LYS A 124 -9.64 7.30 16.76
CA LYS A 124 -8.49 6.40 16.65
C LYS A 124 -8.25 5.96 15.20
N HIS A 125 -9.32 5.66 14.46
CA HIS A 125 -9.25 5.37 13.03
C HIS A 125 -8.75 6.57 12.22
N GLU A 126 -9.24 7.78 12.51
CA GLU A 126 -8.82 9.00 11.83
C GLU A 126 -7.30 9.23 11.94
N LEU A 127 -6.73 9.08 13.14
CA LEU A 127 -5.27 9.16 13.33
C LEU A 127 -4.53 8.07 12.55
N LEU A 128 -4.98 6.81 12.62
CA LEU A 128 -4.30 5.70 11.94
C LEU A 128 -4.38 5.84 10.40
N TYR A 129 -5.48 6.35 9.86
CA TYR A 129 -5.60 6.67 8.43
C TYR A 129 -4.70 7.84 8.03
N TYR A 130 -4.59 8.86 8.87
CA TYR A 130 -3.66 9.96 8.65
C TYR A 130 -2.20 9.48 8.66
N LEU A 131 -1.81 8.62 9.60
CA LEU A 131 -0.47 8.03 9.62
C LEU A 131 -0.21 7.16 8.39
N ASN A 132 -1.17 6.34 7.97
CA ASN A 132 -1.07 5.60 6.71
C ASN A 132 -0.91 6.55 5.50
N TYR A 133 -1.63 7.67 5.48
CA TYR A 133 -1.47 8.70 4.46
C TYR A 133 -0.06 9.29 4.45
N LEU A 134 0.53 9.62 5.61
CA LEU A 134 1.91 10.07 5.72
C LEU A 134 2.91 9.02 5.23
N VAL A 135 2.66 7.74 5.50
CA VAL A 135 3.48 6.65 4.95
C VAL A 135 3.48 6.69 3.42
N LYS A 136 2.37 7.04 2.75
CA LYS A 136 2.35 7.16 1.28
C LYS A 136 3.27 8.24 0.73
N TRP A 137 3.48 9.32 1.48
CA TRP A 137 4.52 10.31 1.14
C TRP A 137 5.93 9.75 1.28
N TRP A 138 6.19 8.98 2.34
CA TRP A 138 7.48 8.32 2.52
C TRP A 138 7.75 7.27 1.42
N GLU A 139 6.74 6.51 1.01
CA GLU A 139 6.84 5.52 -0.07
C GLU A 139 7.27 6.14 -1.41
N LEU A 140 7.07 7.45 -1.65
CA LEU A 140 7.57 8.15 -2.84
C LEU A 140 9.10 8.03 -3.01
N ALA A 141 9.83 7.84 -1.90
CA ALA A 141 11.28 7.62 -1.93
C ALA A 141 11.66 6.32 -2.67
N ASP A 142 10.76 5.33 -2.77
CA ASP A 142 11.00 4.09 -3.54
C ASP A 142 11.37 4.40 -4.99
N THR A 143 10.64 5.33 -5.60
CA THR A 143 10.86 5.74 -6.98
C THR A 143 12.18 6.50 -7.13
N VAL A 144 12.55 7.32 -6.13
CA VAL A 144 13.86 7.99 -6.11
C VAL A 144 15.00 6.97 -6.10
N PHE A 145 14.89 5.90 -5.32
CA PHE A 145 15.89 4.81 -5.36
C PHE A 145 15.98 4.13 -6.73
N LEU A 146 14.86 3.98 -7.45
CA LEU A 146 14.87 3.44 -8.81
C LEU A 146 15.61 4.37 -9.78
N VAL A 147 15.39 5.68 -9.68
CA VAL A 147 16.10 6.70 -10.47
C VAL A 147 17.61 6.64 -10.20
N LEU A 148 18.02 6.64 -8.91
CA LEU A 148 19.43 6.56 -8.51
C LEU A 148 20.11 5.28 -9.03
N LYS A 149 19.39 4.15 -9.02
CA LYS A 149 19.86 2.86 -9.55
C LYS A 149 19.79 2.75 -11.08
N LYS A 150 19.33 3.79 -11.78
CA LYS A 150 19.05 3.82 -13.23
C LYS A 150 18.16 2.65 -13.69
N LYS A 151 17.15 2.31 -12.89
CA LYS A 151 16.13 1.34 -13.28
C LYS A 151 15.05 2.04 -14.09
N LYS A 152 14.47 1.31 -15.05
CA LYS A 152 13.33 1.80 -15.84
C LYS A 152 12.17 2.08 -14.89
N LEU A 153 11.65 3.30 -14.94
CA LEU A 153 10.44 3.68 -14.24
C LEU A 153 9.24 3.16 -15.05
N GLU A 154 8.59 2.12 -14.54
CA GLU A 154 7.35 1.62 -15.13
C GLU A 154 6.19 2.56 -14.78
N PHE A 155 5.31 2.83 -15.75
CA PHE A 155 4.11 3.67 -15.54
C PHE A 155 3.31 3.24 -14.32
N LEU A 156 3.10 1.93 -14.17
CA LEU A 156 2.40 1.35 -13.01
C LEU A 156 2.96 1.86 -11.67
N HIS A 157 4.28 1.97 -11.53
CA HIS A 157 4.90 2.28 -10.24
C HIS A 157 4.68 3.74 -9.86
N TYR A 158 5.12 4.70 -10.68
CA TYR A 158 5.01 6.11 -10.31
C TYR A 158 3.57 6.61 -10.33
N PHE A 159 2.72 6.08 -11.22
CA PHE A 159 1.28 6.37 -11.22
C PHE A 159 0.62 5.87 -9.94
N HIS A 160 0.89 4.63 -9.53
CA HIS A 160 0.38 4.08 -8.27
C HIS A 160 0.84 4.90 -7.06
N HIS A 161 2.14 5.18 -6.94
CA HIS A 161 2.65 5.92 -5.79
C HIS A 161 2.06 7.33 -5.68
N SER A 162 1.97 8.07 -6.80
CA SER A 162 1.36 9.41 -6.78
C SER A 162 -0.14 9.36 -6.49
N MET A 163 -0.87 8.47 -7.16
CA MET A 163 -2.33 8.45 -7.06
C MET A 163 -2.85 7.79 -5.79
N THR A 164 -2.11 6.85 -5.18
CA THR A 164 -2.48 6.26 -3.89
C THR A 164 -2.34 7.27 -2.76
N MET A 165 -1.35 8.17 -2.83
CA MET A 165 -1.24 9.29 -1.90
C MET A 165 -2.44 10.25 -2.03
N VAL A 166 -2.85 10.59 -3.26
CA VAL A 166 -4.05 11.39 -3.52
C VAL A 166 -5.32 10.67 -3.04
N LEU A 167 -5.43 9.36 -3.27
CA LEU A 167 -6.54 8.54 -2.79
C LEU A 167 -6.67 8.62 -1.27
N CYS A 168 -5.60 8.34 -0.53
CA CYS A 168 -5.63 8.41 0.93
C CYS A 168 -6.03 9.80 1.43
N TYR A 169 -5.56 10.88 0.80
CA TYR A 169 -6.01 12.25 1.11
C TYR A 169 -7.52 12.43 0.89
N THR A 170 -8.02 12.11 -0.31
CA THR A 170 -9.45 12.29 -0.64
C THR A 170 -10.37 11.47 0.26
N GLN A 171 -9.95 10.28 0.69
CA GLN A 171 -10.72 9.45 1.61
C GLN A 171 -10.71 9.99 3.05
N LEU A 172 -9.60 10.62 3.47
CA LEU A 172 -9.47 11.24 4.78
C LEU A 172 -10.38 12.47 4.89
N VAL A 173 -10.35 13.35 3.88
CA VAL A 173 -11.25 14.51 3.76
C VAL A 173 -12.71 14.06 3.65
N GLY A 174 -12.98 13.02 2.85
CA GLY A 174 -14.33 12.49 2.64
C GLY A 174 -14.89 11.67 3.81
N ARG A 175 -14.09 11.40 4.86
CA ARG A 175 -14.44 10.50 5.98
C ARG A 175 -15.11 9.19 5.52
N THR A 176 -14.54 8.61 4.46
CA THR A 176 -15.10 7.42 3.81
C THR A 176 -14.81 6.19 4.65
N THR A 177 -15.82 5.63 5.32
CA THR A 177 -15.66 4.55 6.30
C THR A 177 -15.15 3.24 5.69
N VAL A 178 -15.50 2.94 4.44
CA VAL A 178 -15.03 1.74 3.73
C VAL A 178 -13.51 1.71 3.51
N SER A 179 -12.81 2.84 3.69
CA SER A 179 -11.37 2.98 3.43
C SER A 179 -10.48 2.02 4.22
N TRP A 180 -10.93 1.54 5.39
CA TRP A 180 -10.14 0.60 6.17
C TRP A 180 -9.86 -0.71 5.43
N VAL A 181 -10.79 -1.15 4.56
CA VAL A 181 -10.63 -2.40 3.79
C VAL A 181 -9.42 -2.32 2.86
N PRO A 182 -9.34 -1.35 1.92
CA PRO A 182 -8.13 -1.16 1.11
C PRO A 182 -6.87 -0.92 1.93
N ILE A 183 -6.98 -0.18 3.04
CA ILE A 183 -5.81 0.14 3.87
C ILE A 183 -5.24 -1.12 4.53
N VAL A 184 -6.08 -1.94 5.17
CA VAL A 184 -5.64 -3.17 5.85
C VAL A 184 -5.06 -4.18 4.87
N LEU A 185 -5.70 -4.37 3.72
CA LEU A 185 -5.19 -5.26 2.68
C LEU A 185 -3.88 -4.73 2.08
N ASN A 186 -3.79 -3.42 1.83
CA ASN A 186 -2.56 -2.79 1.34
C ASN A 186 -1.41 -2.91 2.34
N LEU A 187 -1.65 -2.61 3.62
CA LEU A 187 -0.64 -2.73 4.67
C LEU A 187 -0.15 -4.18 4.80
N THR A 188 -1.07 -5.15 4.74
CA THR A 188 -0.71 -6.58 4.73
C THR A 188 0.23 -6.92 3.58
N VAL A 189 -0.10 -6.51 2.36
CA VAL A 189 0.76 -6.71 1.19
C VAL A 189 2.08 -5.95 1.33
N HIS A 190 2.07 -4.73 1.87
CA HIS A 190 3.24 -3.88 2.06
C HIS A 190 4.22 -4.47 3.06
N VAL A 191 3.74 -5.10 4.16
CA VAL A 191 4.61 -5.84 5.09
C VAL A 191 5.41 -6.91 4.33
N PHE A 192 4.75 -7.74 3.51
CA PHE A 192 5.43 -8.77 2.75
C PHE A 192 6.32 -8.20 1.62
N MET A 193 5.87 -7.13 0.96
CA MET A 193 6.59 -6.50 -0.15
C MET A 193 7.88 -5.83 0.30
N TYR A 194 7.82 -5.00 1.35
CA TYR A 194 8.99 -4.30 1.87
C TYR A 194 9.95 -5.27 2.56
N TYR A 195 9.45 -6.31 3.23
CA TYR A 195 10.29 -7.38 3.74
C TYR A 195 11.04 -8.10 2.61
N TYR A 196 10.35 -8.41 1.51
CA TYR A 196 10.96 -8.97 0.30
C TYR A 196 12.06 -8.05 -0.26
N TYR A 197 11.82 -6.74 -0.36
CA TYR A 197 12.82 -5.79 -0.86
C TYR A 197 14.02 -5.62 0.08
N PHE A 198 13.79 -5.60 1.40
CA PHE A 198 14.88 -5.60 2.38
C PHE A 198 15.75 -6.86 2.26
N ARG A 199 15.13 -8.04 2.23
CA ARG A 199 15.85 -9.32 2.14
C ARG A 199 16.62 -9.48 0.82
N THR A 200 16.05 -9.05 -0.30
CA THR A 200 16.73 -9.06 -1.60
C THR A 200 17.88 -8.06 -1.65
N ALA A 201 17.75 -6.87 -1.05
CA ALA A 201 18.84 -5.92 -0.90
C ALA A 201 20.01 -6.47 -0.05
N SER A 202 19.68 -7.35 0.91
CA SER A 202 20.66 -8.10 1.72
C SER A 202 21.31 -9.29 0.98
N GLY A 203 21.01 -9.48 -0.32
CA GLY A 203 21.66 -10.50 -1.16
C GLY A 203 20.95 -11.85 -1.20
N HIS A 204 19.79 -12.00 -0.55
CA HIS A 204 19.05 -13.26 -0.57
C HIS A 204 18.20 -13.40 -1.83
N LYS A 205 18.24 -14.58 -2.47
CA LYS A 205 17.34 -14.92 -3.57
C LYS A 205 16.05 -15.50 -3.00
N ILE A 206 14.92 -14.87 -3.30
CA ILE A 206 13.61 -15.24 -2.75
C ILE A 206 12.73 -15.83 -3.86
N TRP A 207 12.29 -17.07 -3.67
CA TRP A 207 11.54 -17.84 -4.66
C TRP A 207 10.06 -17.43 -4.76
N TRP A 208 9.48 -16.86 -3.71
CA TRP A 208 8.05 -16.55 -3.64
C TRP A 208 7.65 -15.17 -4.20
N LYS A 209 8.49 -14.55 -5.04
CA LYS A 209 8.21 -13.26 -5.70
C LYS A 209 6.87 -13.27 -6.47
N GLN A 210 6.55 -14.38 -7.14
CA GLN A 210 5.33 -14.49 -7.93
C GLN A 210 4.07 -14.50 -7.06
N TYR A 211 4.12 -15.12 -5.88
CA TYR A 211 3.02 -15.10 -4.91
C TYR A 211 2.77 -13.69 -4.38
N LEU A 212 3.81 -12.87 -4.22
CA LEU A 212 3.65 -11.46 -3.83
C LEU A 212 2.83 -10.68 -4.87
N THR A 213 3.12 -10.85 -6.17
CA THR A 213 2.30 -10.24 -7.22
C THR A 213 0.89 -10.82 -7.26
N GLY A 214 0.72 -12.11 -6.93
CA GLY A 214 -0.60 -12.73 -6.75
C GLY A 214 -1.40 -12.07 -5.63
N MET A 215 -0.80 -11.86 -4.45
CA MET A 215 -1.43 -11.18 -3.32
C MET A 215 -1.88 -9.77 -3.67
N GLN A 216 -1.06 -9.00 -4.40
CA GLN A 216 -1.41 -7.66 -4.89
C GLN A 216 -2.66 -7.67 -5.79
N ILE A 217 -2.75 -8.63 -6.71
CA ILE A 217 -3.93 -8.76 -7.58
C ILE A 217 -5.17 -9.17 -6.78
N THR A 218 -5.03 -10.15 -5.89
CA THR A 218 -6.13 -10.61 -5.02
C THR A 218 -6.65 -9.47 -4.14
N GLN A 219 -5.76 -8.65 -3.58
CA GLN A 219 -6.15 -7.43 -2.85
C GLN A 219 -7.08 -6.56 -3.70
N PHE A 220 -6.67 -6.16 -4.92
CA PHE A 220 -7.49 -5.24 -5.72
C PHE A 220 -8.83 -5.83 -6.14
N ILE A 221 -8.91 -7.15 -6.31
CA ILE A 221 -10.19 -7.84 -6.57
C ILE A 221 -11.13 -7.71 -5.37
N ILE A 222 -10.63 -7.95 -4.16
CA ILE A 222 -11.41 -7.83 -2.93
C ILE A 222 -11.83 -6.38 -2.71
N ASP A 223 -10.90 -5.43 -2.87
CA ASP A 223 -11.17 -4.00 -2.71
C ASP A 223 -12.29 -3.53 -3.65
N LEU A 224 -12.21 -3.90 -4.94
CA LEU A 224 -13.22 -3.53 -5.94
C LEU A 224 -14.58 -4.16 -5.64
N PHE A 225 -14.63 -5.42 -5.22
CA PHE A 225 -15.89 -6.06 -4.85
C PHE A 225 -16.61 -5.28 -3.74
N ILE A 226 -15.89 -4.90 -2.70
CA ILE A 226 -16.45 -4.17 -1.55
C ILE A 226 -16.81 -2.73 -1.93
N ILE A 227 -15.90 -2.00 -2.59
CA ILE A 227 -16.14 -0.60 -2.96
C ILE A 227 -17.27 -0.46 -3.97
N TYR A 228 -17.40 -1.37 -4.94
CA TYR A 228 -18.55 -1.37 -5.86
C TYR A 228 -19.85 -1.68 -5.14
N GLY A 229 -19.85 -2.60 -4.17
CA GLY A 229 -21.01 -2.87 -3.33
C GLY A 229 -21.45 -1.65 -2.51
N CYS A 230 -20.50 -0.97 -1.85
CA CYS A 230 -20.76 0.26 -1.10
C CYS A 230 -21.25 1.40 -2.01
N THR A 231 -20.61 1.58 -3.15
CA THR A 231 -20.97 2.63 -4.14
C THR A 231 -22.37 2.36 -4.70
N TYR A 232 -22.65 1.14 -5.12
CA TYR A 232 -23.98 0.75 -5.60
C TYR A 232 -25.05 1.03 -4.54
N THR A 233 -24.81 0.59 -3.32
CA THR A 233 -25.74 0.75 -2.19
C THR A 233 -26.01 2.23 -1.89
N PHE A 234 -24.97 3.06 -1.86
CA PHE A 234 -25.08 4.51 -1.71
C PHE A 234 -25.95 5.16 -2.80
N TYR A 235 -25.69 4.85 -4.07
CA TYR A 235 -26.43 5.44 -5.19
C TYR A 235 -27.87 4.91 -5.28
N ALA A 236 -28.08 3.63 -4.98
CA ALA A 236 -29.41 3.03 -4.94
C ALA A 236 -30.28 3.67 -3.85
N ASP A 237 -29.77 3.80 -2.62
CA ASP A 237 -30.47 4.46 -1.52
C ASP A 237 -30.82 5.93 -1.87
N LYS A 238 -29.87 6.67 -2.43
CA LYS A 238 -30.03 8.10 -2.71
C LYS A 238 -30.92 8.43 -3.92
N TYR A 239 -30.79 7.69 -5.02
CA TYR A 239 -31.41 8.06 -6.30
C TYR A 239 -32.49 7.08 -6.77
N ALA A 240 -32.51 5.85 -6.24
CA ALA A 240 -33.42 4.80 -6.70
C ALA A 240 -33.82 3.87 -5.53
N PRO A 241 -34.51 4.37 -4.49
CA PRO A 241 -34.78 3.61 -3.25
C PRO A 241 -35.68 2.38 -3.46
N HIS A 242 -36.27 2.24 -4.65
CA HIS A 242 -37.03 1.06 -5.07
C HIS A 242 -36.12 -0.13 -5.45
N LEU A 243 -34.83 0.09 -5.66
CA LEU A 243 -33.85 -0.96 -5.91
C LEU A 243 -33.38 -1.60 -4.59
N PRO A 244 -33.06 -2.91 -4.60
CA PRO A 244 -32.52 -3.58 -3.43
C PRO A 244 -31.20 -2.95 -3.02
N ASN A 245 -31.17 -2.37 -1.82
CA ASN A 245 -30.00 -1.74 -1.24
C ASN A 245 -29.90 -2.11 0.25
N PHE A 246 -28.71 -1.94 0.83
CA PHE A 246 -28.45 -2.28 2.23
C PHE A 246 -28.55 -1.06 3.17
N GLY A 247 -29.07 0.08 2.68
CA GLY A 247 -29.10 1.37 3.38
C GLY A 247 -28.05 2.36 2.88
N SER A 248 -27.93 3.52 3.53
CA SER A 248 -26.95 4.54 3.14
C SER A 248 -25.52 4.19 3.56
N CYS A 249 -24.52 4.72 2.86
CA CYS A 249 -23.09 4.50 3.14
C CYS A 249 -22.35 5.82 3.34
N SER A 250 -21.47 5.91 4.33
CA SER A 250 -20.71 7.12 4.62
C SER A 250 -19.60 7.35 3.61
N GLY A 251 -19.60 8.54 3.00
CA GLY A 251 -18.56 8.99 2.08
C GLY A 251 -19.09 10.02 1.08
N GLY A 252 -18.18 10.74 0.43
CA GLY A 252 -18.52 11.67 -0.64
C GLY A 252 -18.67 10.98 -1.99
N GLU A 253 -19.62 11.45 -2.82
CA GLU A 253 -19.83 10.95 -4.19
C GLU A 253 -18.56 11.00 -5.05
N GLY A 254 -17.84 12.11 -4.99
CA GLY A 254 -16.57 12.28 -5.70
C GLY A 254 -15.52 11.28 -5.24
N ALA A 255 -15.45 11.00 -3.93
CA ALA A 255 -14.51 10.05 -3.36
C ALA A 255 -14.83 8.60 -3.77
N ALA A 256 -16.12 8.26 -3.86
CA ALA A 256 -16.58 6.94 -4.31
C ALA A 256 -16.24 6.69 -5.79
N TRP A 257 -16.57 7.62 -6.69
CA TRP A 257 -16.24 7.51 -8.11
C TRP A 257 -14.73 7.49 -8.36
N PHE A 258 -13.99 8.36 -7.67
CA PHE A 258 -12.54 8.42 -7.76
C PHE A 258 -11.89 7.11 -7.30
N GLY A 259 -12.33 6.56 -6.15
CA GLY A 259 -11.88 5.27 -5.65
C GLY A 259 -12.17 4.13 -6.64
N CYS A 260 -13.41 4.03 -7.12
CA CYS A 260 -13.82 3.05 -8.13
C CYS A 260 -12.93 3.07 -9.38
N ALA A 261 -12.75 4.26 -9.97
CA ALA A 261 -11.98 4.43 -11.19
C ALA A 261 -10.49 4.10 -10.97
N LEU A 262 -9.92 4.58 -9.86
CA LEU A 262 -8.51 4.42 -9.58
C LEU A 262 -8.14 2.96 -9.29
N LEU A 263 -8.89 2.27 -8.41
CA LEU A 263 -8.62 0.88 -8.10
C LEU A 263 -8.82 -0.04 -9.32
N SER A 264 -9.78 0.27 -10.18
CA SER A 264 -9.97 -0.43 -11.45
C SER A 264 -8.75 -0.28 -12.35
N SER A 265 -8.22 0.94 -12.45
CA SER A 265 -7.00 1.21 -13.21
C SER A 265 -5.81 0.41 -12.67
N TYR A 266 -5.68 0.28 -11.33
CA TYR A 266 -4.62 -0.49 -10.70
C TYR A 266 -4.72 -1.97 -11.03
N LEU A 267 -5.91 -2.57 -10.86
CA LEU A 267 -6.11 -3.99 -11.17
C LEU A 267 -5.68 -4.30 -12.62
N LEU A 268 -6.10 -3.48 -13.58
CA LEU A 268 -5.72 -3.66 -14.99
C LEU A 268 -4.21 -3.54 -15.21
N LEU A 269 -3.57 -2.56 -14.59
CA LEU A 269 -2.12 -2.37 -14.69
C LEU A 269 -1.34 -3.54 -14.06
N PHE A 270 -1.80 -4.07 -12.93
CA PHE A 270 -1.18 -5.23 -12.26
C PHE A 270 -1.37 -6.52 -13.06
N ILE A 271 -2.55 -6.75 -13.64
CA ILE A 271 -2.78 -7.90 -14.54
C ILE A 271 -1.86 -7.81 -15.76
N ASN A 272 -1.73 -6.62 -16.37
CA ASN A 272 -0.82 -6.39 -17.50
C ASN A 272 0.64 -6.65 -17.10
N PHE A 273 1.07 -6.14 -15.95
CA PHE A 273 2.40 -6.38 -15.39
C PHE A 273 2.67 -7.87 -15.17
N TYR A 274 1.72 -8.61 -14.59
CA TYR A 274 1.83 -10.04 -14.36
C TYR A 274 1.97 -10.82 -15.68
N GLY A 275 1.14 -10.49 -16.67
CA GLY A 275 1.20 -11.09 -18.01
C GLY A 275 2.54 -10.85 -18.71
N LYS A 276 3.06 -9.62 -18.66
CA LYS A 276 4.37 -9.26 -19.22
C LYS A 276 5.53 -9.96 -18.51
N THR A 277 5.50 -10.05 -17.18
CA THR A 277 6.60 -10.56 -16.38
C THR A 277 6.66 -12.08 -16.36
N TYR A 278 5.52 -12.74 -16.09
CA TYR A 278 5.50 -14.19 -15.81
C TYR A 278 5.02 -15.02 -17.01
N LYS A 279 3.98 -14.58 -17.74
CA LYS A 279 3.46 -15.36 -18.88
C LYS A 279 4.35 -15.24 -20.11
N LYS A 280 4.76 -14.03 -20.49
CA LYS A 280 5.68 -13.82 -21.62
C LYS A 280 7.11 -14.25 -21.29
N GLY A 281 7.57 -14.06 -20.05
CA GLY A 281 8.87 -14.54 -19.58
C GLY A 281 9.00 -16.07 -19.61
N ALA A 282 7.97 -16.79 -19.15
CA ALA A 282 7.96 -18.26 -19.23
C ALA A 282 7.92 -18.78 -20.68
N ALA A 283 7.19 -18.10 -21.57
CA ALA A 283 7.15 -18.45 -23.00
C ALA A 283 8.50 -18.20 -23.69
N ALA A 284 9.22 -17.13 -23.34
CA ALA A 284 10.56 -16.85 -23.85
C ALA A 284 11.62 -17.84 -23.31
N ALA A 285 11.53 -18.20 -22.02
CA ALA A 285 12.42 -19.21 -21.42
C ALA A 285 12.21 -20.60 -22.03
N LYS A 286 10.98 -20.96 -22.41
CA LYS A 286 10.67 -22.20 -23.14
C LYS A 286 11.12 -22.19 -24.61
N LYS A 287 11.32 -21.01 -25.20
CA LYS A 287 11.78 -20.83 -26.59
C LYS A 287 13.28 -20.60 -26.72
N ALA A 288 14.02 -20.44 -25.61
CA ALA A 288 15.46 -20.40 -25.65
C ALA A 288 15.98 -21.76 -26.15
N PRO A 289 16.81 -21.81 -27.22
CA PRO A 289 17.36 -23.07 -27.67
C PRO A 289 18.17 -23.67 -26.51
N VAL A 290 17.87 -24.92 -26.18
CA VAL A 290 18.76 -25.75 -25.36
C VAL A 290 20.11 -25.71 -26.09
N ALA A 291 21.12 -25.08 -25.49
CA ALA A 291 22.48 -25.16 -25.98
C ALA A 291 22.88 -26.64 -25.90
N ASN A 292 22.67 -27.37 -26.99
CA ASN A 292 23.11 -28.74 -27.13
C ASN A 292 24.63 -28.74 -27.06
N GLY A 293 25.17 -29.15 -25.92
CA GLY A 293 26.53 -29.59 -25.80
C GLY A 293 26.70 -30.86 -26.63
N ASN A 294 27.12 -30.70 -27.88
CA ASN A 294 27.68 -31.77 -28.70
C ASN A 294 28.89 -31.21 -29.44
N GLY A 295 30.04 -31.31 -28.77
CA GLY A 295 31.36 -31.23 -29.39
C GLY A 295 32.15 -32.48 -28.97
N ALA A 296 31.87 -33.60 -29.62
CA ALA A 296 32.64 -34.82 -29.44
C ALA A 296 33.95 -34.73 -30.25
N GLY A 297 35.08 -34.88 -29.56
CA GLY A 297 36.28 -35.56 -30.04
C GLY A 297 37.36 -34.70 -30.73
N ALA A 298 38.49 -34.52 -30.06
CA ALA A 298 39.78 -35.07 -30.52
C ALA A 298 40.95 -34.75 -29.57
N LYS A 299 41.71 -35.81 -29.26
CA LYS A 299 43.12 -35.87 -28.82
C LYS A 299 43.48 -35.54 -27.37
N LYS A 300 43.52 -36.63 -26.59
CA LYS A 300 44.62 -36.91 -25.64
C LYS A 300 45.97 -36.70 -26.33
N SER A 301 46.86 -35.92 -25.72
CA SER A 301 48.30 -36.17 -25.79
C SER A 301 48.97 -35.78 -24.48
N LYS A 302 49.88 -36.66 -24.07
CA LYS A 302 50.68 -36.71 -22.84
C LYS A 302 51.79 -35.64 -22.79
N LYS A 303 52.33 -35.46 -21.57
CA LYS A 303 53.71 -35.04 -21.22
C LYS A 303 54.01 -33.55 -21.42
N ILE A 304 54.66 -32.79 -20.53
CA ILE A 304 55.52 -33.04 -19.35
C ILE A 304 55.13 -32.02 -18.28
#